data_AF-A0A1Y1I4Z1-F1
#
_entry.id   AF-A0A1Y1I4Z1-F1
#
_cell.length_a   1.000
_cell.length_b   1.000
_cell.length_c   1.000
_cell.angle_alpha   90.00
_cell.angle_beta   90.00
_cell.angle_gamma   90.00
#
_symmetry.space_group_name_H-M   'P 1'
#
loop_
_entity.id
_entity.type
_entity.pdbx_description
1 polymer ?
#
loop_
_entity_poly.entity_id
_entity_poly.type
_entity_poly.pdbx_seq_one_letter_code
_entity_poly.pdbx_strand_id
1 'polypeptide(L)'
;MIGSSVVAAFPTAGGIYSNKYFLAGKDEHLVTPGEGTLQLGADGILAEYSNGFLTMLFTLTLSKEQYAKADVIFARGPPGDETTGRIPQHSNYYKSTIDWAEGGPPEEEDDTFTQAHGFLMVLVWAVLFPAGIIAARFFRHLDPRWWNLHRGFQGVGVFFFVIAWLLGWKAEGKQEQGMLAHLAFAFLLPIMVIMQVLAAVFRPKKDAENRPKWNLYHHWVGRSAVVLAIVNIYVGLYIYEAESSAVAAFTFVWILVLIVFVGLEWYWRVRGPWSVGYSSPTEIDMQSLNGKQREGFLKL
;
A
#
# COMPACT_ATOMS: atom_id res chain seq x y z
N MET A 1 0.71 20.80 9.25
CA MET A 1 0.56 21.53 10.53
C MET A 1 1.31 22.87 10.60
N ILE A 2 2.03 23.31 9.55
CA ILE A 2 2.72 24.60 9.57
C ILE A 2 1.68 25.72 9.76
N GLY A 3 1.96 26.67 10.66
CA GLY A 3 1.08 27.78 11.03
C GLY A 3 0.09 27.47 12.15
N SER A 4 0.10 26.25 12.70
CA SER A 4 -0.75 25.89 13.85
C SER A 4 -0.05 26.13 15.18
N SER A 5 -0.85 26.21 16.25
CA SER A 5 -0.36 26.22 17.64
C SER A 5 -0.72 24.89 18.29
N VAL A 6 0.17 24.37 19.15
CA VAL A 6 0.00 23.07 19.80
C VAL A 6 0.32 23.15 21.28
N VAL A 7 -0.32 22.30 22.07
CA VAL A 7 0.05 22.02 23.46
C VAL A 7 0.69 20.64 23.47
N ALA A 8 1.90 20.53 24.02
CA ALA A 8 2.63 19.28 24.08
C ALA A 8 3.20 19.05 25.48
N ALA A 9 3.29 17.79 25.87
CA ALA A 9 4.00 17.35 27.05
C ALA A 9 4.77 16.07 26.77
N PHE A 10 5.84 15.83 27.53
CA PHE A 10 6.62 14.60 27.46
C PHE A 10 7.29 14.31 28.83
N PRO A 11 7.46 13.02 29.19
CA PRO A 11 8.11 12.63 30.42
C PRO A 11 9.61 12.94 30.37
N THR A 12 10.17 13.34 31.51
CA THR A 12 11.60 13.65 31.66
C THR A 12 12.17 13.03 32.95
N ALA A 13 13.47 13.16 33.19
CA ALA A 13 14.09 12.63 34.42
C ALA A 13 13.59 13.34 35.69
N GLY A 14 13.17 14.60 35.58
CA GLY A 14 12.69 15.43 36.69
C GLY A 14 11.16 15.47 36.85
N GLY A 15 10.40 14.74 36.02
CA GLY A 15 8.95 14.78 36.01
C GLY A 15 8.39 14.84 34.59
N ILE A 16 7.64 15.89 34.27
CA ILE A 16 7.03 16.07 32.95
C ILE A 16 7.28 17.50 32.50
N TYR A 17 7.78 17.63 31.26
CA TYR A 17 7.85 18.91 30.59
C TYR A 17 6.54 19.13 29.84
N SER A 18 5.96 20.32 29.96
CA SER A 18 4.76 20.71 29.20
C SER A 18 4.85 22.17 28.77
N ASN A 19 4.53 22.45 27.52
CA ASN A 19 4.52 23.81 27.00
C ASN A 19 3.57 23.94 25.79
N LYS A 20 3.30 25.18 25.40
CA LYS A 20 2.70 25.50 24.11
C LYS A 20 3.77 25.80 23.07
N TYR A 21 3.45 25.59 21.80
CA TYR A 21 4.36 25.81 20.69
C TYR A 21 3.65 26.43 19.50
N PHE A 22 4.38 27.21 18.72
CA PHE A 22 3.99 27.61 17.38
C PHE A 22 4.78 26.80 16.34
N LEU A 23 4.08 26.16 15.42
CA LEU A 23 4.70 25.33 14.38
C LEU A 23 4.98 26.17 13.12
N ALA A 24 6.04 26.98 13.13
CA ALA A 24 6.37 27.85 11.99
C ALA A 24 6.97 27.09 10.79
N GLY A 25 7.39 25.83 10.98
CA GLY A 25 7.96 24.99 9.92
C GLY A 25 8.06 23.52 10.33
N LYS A 26 8.72 22.72 9.49
CA LYS A 26 9.00 21.29 9.77
C LYS A 26 10.31 21.07 10.52
N ASP A 27 11.23 22.02 10.46
CA ASP A 27 12.50 21.93 11.16
C ASP A 27 12.32 22.31 12.63
N GLU A 28 13.00 21.61 13.54
CA GLU A 28 12.88 21.82 15.00
C GLU A 28 13.16 23.26 15.44
N HIS A 29 14.06 23.97 14.75
CA HIS A 29 14.39 25.37 15.07
C HIS A 29 13.25 26.35 14.74
N LEU A 30 12.26 25.93 13.94
CA LEU A 30 11.05 26.67 13.62
C LEU A 30 9.87 26.27 14.53
N VAL A 31 10.13 25.45 15.55
CA VAL A 31 9.15 25.03 16.56
C VAL A 31 9.58 25.60 17.90
N THR A 32 9.02 26.76 18.24
CA THR A 32 9.46 27.57 19.38
C THR A 32 8.59 27.29 20.62
N PRO A 33 9.18 26.86 21.75
CA PRO A 33 8.45 26.67 22.99
C PRO A 33 7.97 28.02 23.55
N GLY A 34 6.78 28.04 24.12
CA GLY A 34 6.15 29.21 24.71
C GLY A 34 5.46 30.15 23.72
N GLU A 35 5.62 29.93 22.41
CA GLU A 35 4.99 30.74 21.37
C GLU A 35 3.64 30.14 20.90
N GLY A 36 2.86 30.95 20.17
CA GLY A 36 1.59 30.54 19.58
C GLY A 36 0.41 31.39 20.06
N THR A 37 -0.73 31.20 19.40
CA THR A 37 -1.95 31.98 19.60
C THR A 37 -2.89 31.38 20.66
N LEU A 38 -2.61 30.17 21.14
CA LEU A 38 -3.42 29.49 22.15
C LEU A 38 -3.31 30.21 23.50
N GLN A 39 -4.47 30.57 24.04
CA GLN A 39 -4.64 31.18 25.35
C GLN A 39 -5.01 30.09 26.36
N LEU A 40 -4.06 29.73 27.21
CA LEU A 40 -4.26 28.74 28.27
C LEU A 40 -5.00 29.36 29.47
N GLY A 41 -5.80 28.54 30.16
CA GLY A 41 -6.44 28.90 31.42
C GLY A 41 -5.43 29.14 32.55
N ALA A 42 -5.92 29.70 33.67
CA ALA A 42 -5.08 30.08 34.81
C ALA A 42 -4.29 28.90 35.42
N ASP A 43 -4.86 27.69 35.36
CA ASP A 43 -4.23 26.46 35.87
C ASP A 43 -3.11 25.92 34.95
N GLY A 44 -2.93 26.52 33.76
CA GLY A 44 -1.89 26.14 32.82
C GLY A 44 -2.12 24.76 32.19
N ILE A 45 -1.03 24.02 32.01
CA ILE A 45 -1.03 22.64 31.53
C ILE A 45 -0.66 21.74 32.72
N LEU A 46 -1.59 20.88 33.11
CA LEU A 46 -1.33 19.81 34.07
C LEU A 46 -1.06 18.55 33.26
N ALA A 47 -0.02 17.80 33.63
CA ALA A 47 0.28 16.54 32.97
C ALA A 47 0.71 15.49 33.99
N GLU A 48 0.34 14.24 33.74
CA GLU A 48 0.73 13.07 34.53
C GLU A 48 1.17 11.94 33.59
N TYR A 49 2.20 11.19 33.99
CA TYR A 49 2.68 10.02 33.28
C TYR A 49 2.63 8.83 34.22
N SER A 50 1.67 7.94 34.00
CA SER A 50 1.41 6.79 34.87
C SER A 50 1.02 5.58 34.05
N ASN A 51 1.55 4.41 34.40
CA ASN A 51 1.29 3.13 33.71
C ASN A 51 1.48 3.18 32.17
N GLY A 52 2.43 3.98 31.69
CA GLY A 52 2.70 4.13 30.26
C GLY A 52 1.78 5.11 29.52
N PHE A 53 0.83 5.73 30.21
CA PHE A 53 -0.08 6.74 29.66
C PHE A 53 0.35 8.14 30.09
N LEU A 54 0.48 9.03 29.11
CA LEU A 54 0.62 10.46 29.35
C LEU A 54 -0.78 11.09 29.26
N THR A 55 -1.24 11.68 30.37
CA THR A 55 -2.49 12.42 30.43
C THR A 55 -2.18 13.89 30.57
N MET A 56 -2.79 14.72 29.72
CA MET A 56 -2.71 16.17 29.79
C MET A 56 -4.09 16.74 30.07
N LEU A 57 -4.16 17.71 30.98
CA LEU A 57 -5.35 18.48 31.28
C LEU A 57 -4.99 19.96 31.17
N PHE A 58 -5.73 20.67 30.33
CA PHE A 58 -5.57 22.11 30.15
C PHE A 58 -6.90 22.72 29.72
N THR A 59 -7.04 24.03 29.91
CA THR A 59 -8.18 24.80 29.43
C THR A 59 -7.73 25.77 28.36
N LEU A 60 -8.49 25.89 27.27
CA LEU A 60 -8.24 26.86 26.20
C LEU A 60 -9.38 27.86 26.12
N THR A 61 -9.04 29.13 25.96
CA THR A 61 -10.00 30.17 25.59
C THR A 61 -9.92 30.39 24.08
N LEU A 62 -11.00 30.03 23.37
CA LEU A 62 -11.10 30.14 21.92
C LEU A 62 -12.14 31.21 21.54
N SER A 63 -11.83 32.07 20.55
CA SER A 63 -12.82 32.98 19.96
C SER A 63 -13.84 32.18 19.16
N LYS A 64 -15.12 32.43 19.42
CA LYS A 64 -16.22 31.78 18.69
C LYS A 64 -16.21 32.12 17.20
N GLU A 65 -15.79 33.34 16.85
CA GLU A 65 -15.72 33.83 15.48
C GLU A 65 -14.62 33.12 14.68
N GLN A 66 -13.51 32.78 15.35
CA GLN A 66 -12.37 32.13 14.71
C GLN A 66 -12.46 30.60 14.73
N TYR A 67 -13.07 30.00 15.75
CA TYR A 67 -13.04 28.57 16.01
C TYR A 67 -14.44 27.96 16.18
N ALA A 68 -15.42 28.35 15.36
CA ALA A 68 -16.73 27.69 15.38
C ALA A 68 -16.62 26.19 15.06
N LYS A 69 -15.91 25.86 13.97
CA LYS A 69 -15.40 24.51 13.66
C LYS A 69 -13.88 24.58 13.54
N ALA A 70 -13.17 23.64 14.16
CA ALA A 70 -11.71 23.59 14.08
C ALA A 70 -11.22 22.17 13.79
N ASP A 71 -10.25 22.07 12.86
CA ASP A 71 -9.48 20.86 12.68
C ASP A 71 -8.49 20.71 13.84
N VAL A 72 -8.57 19.57 14.51
CA VAL A 72 -7.73 19.19 15.65
C VAL A 72 -6.88 18.00 15.24
N ILE A 73 -5.61 18.04 15.64
CA ILE A 73 -4.67 16.94 15.43
C ILE A 73 -4.17 16.48 16.78
N PHE A 74 -4.32 15.18 17.04
CA PHE A 74 -3.73 14.49 18.16
C PHE A 74 -2.50 13.75 17.66
N ALA A 75 -1.31 14.10 18.16
CA ALA A 75 -0.06 13.56 17.66
C ALA A 75 0.75 12.90 18.77
N ARG A 76 1.47 11.84 18.43
CA ARG A 76 2.38 11.11 19.34
C ARG A 76 3.73 10.89 18.66
N GLY A 77 4.81 11.09 19.39
CA GLY A 77 6.16 10.88 18.89
C GLY A 77 7.17 10.54 20.00
N PRO A 78 8.46 10.52 19.64
CA PRO A 78 9.56 10.42 20.60
C PRO A 78 9.54 11.57 21.61
N PRO A 79 10.12 11.40 22.81
CA PRO A 79 10.20 12.48 23.80
C PRO A 79 11.05 13.64 23.30
N GLY A 80 10.72 14.86 23.76
CA GLY A 80 11.50 16.06 23.50
C GLY A 80 12.76 16.19 24.36
N ASP A 81 13.48 17.28 24.16
CA ASP A 81 14.62 17.67 24.99
C ASP A 81 14.16 18.64 26.09
N GLU A 82 14.29 18.22 27.34
CA GLU A 82 13.86 19.02 28.51
C GLU A 82 14.69 20.30 28.71
N THR A 83 15.94 20.33 28.25
CA THR A 83 16.84 21.47 28.43
C THR A 83 16.50 22.60 27.49
N THR A 84 16.19 22.25 26.24
CA THR A 84 15.86 23.22 25.18
C THR A 84 14.36 23.41 24.97
N GLY A 85 13.54 22.50 25.50
CA GLY A 85 12.11 22.44 25.25
C GLY A 85 11.76 21.99 23.84
N ARG A 86 12.72 21.54 23.02
CA ARG A 86 12.46 21.16 21.62
C ARG A 86 11.72 19.83 21.53
N ILE A 87 10.79 19.75 20.58
CA ILE A 87 10.02 18.54 20.31
C ILE A 87 10.36 18.00 18.91
N PRO A 88 10.62 16.69 18.77
CA PRO A 88 10.83 16.07 17.46
C PRO A 88 9.50 15.96 16.71
N GLN A 89 9.59 15.63 15.43
CA GLN A 89 8.43 15.28 14.63
C GLN A 89 7.70 14.06 15.23
N HIS A 90 6.37 14.09 15.22
CA HIS A 90 5.55 12.98 15.66
C HIS A 90 5.70 11.79 14.69
N SER A 91 5.54 10.56 15.20
CA SER A 91 5.55 9.35 14.36
C SER A 91 4.15 8.99 13.88
N ASN A 92 3.14 9.29 14.70
CA ASN A 92 1.75 8.96 14.47
C ASN A 92 0.89 10.19 14.79
N TYR A 93 -0.21 10.34 14.07
CA TYR A 93 -1.21 11.35 14.37
C TYR A 93 -2.60 10.87 14.00
N TYR A 94 -3.59 11.50 14.62
CA TYR A 94 -5.00 11.37 14.31
C TYR A 94 -5.56 12.76 14.10
N LYS A 95 -6.31 12.95 13.01
CA LYS A 95 -6.95 14.22 12.67
C LYS A 95 -8.46 14.08 12.84
N SER A 96 -9.11 15.14 13.29
CA SER A 96 -10.56 15.20 13.37
C SER A 96 -11.02 16.66 13.42
N THR A 97 -12.31 16.90 13.18
CA THR A 97 -12.90 18.24 13.23
C THR A 97 -13.82 18.34 14.44
N ILE A 98 -13.67 19.38 15.25
CA ILE A 98 -14.56 19.64 16.39
C ILE A 98 -15.44 20.85 16.06
N ASP A 99 -16.76 20.68 16.14
CA ASP A 99 -17.70 21.79 16.19
C ASP A 99 -17.87 22.24 17.65
N TRP A 100 -17.24 23.36 17.98
CA TRP A 100 -17.28 23.93 19.32
C TRP A 100 -18.60 24.67 19.59
N ALA A 101 -19.36 25.02 18.55
CA ALA A 101 -20.62 25.75 18.66
C ALA A 101 -21.82 24.83 18.90
N GLU A 102 -21.86 23.67 18.24
CA GLU A 102 -22.91 22.66 18.43
C GLU A 102 -22.66 21.80 19.68
N GLY A 103 -21.40 21.60 20.05
CA GLY A 103 -21.02 20.75 21.17
C GLY A 103 -21.26 19.28 20.85
N GLY A 104 -20.22 18.56 20.46
CA GLY A 104 -20.32 17.16 20.10
C GLY A 104 -18.96 16.47 20.12
N PRO A 105 -18.96 15.12 20.00
CA PRO A 105 -17.71 14.41 19.77
C PRO A 105 -17.08 14.90 18.46
N PRO A 106 -15.75 14.77 18.31
CA PRO A 106 -15.09 15.11 17.07
C PRO A 106 -15.70 14.35 15.88
N GLU A 107 -15.98 15.05 14.76
CA GLU A 107 -16.43 14.43 13.51
C GLU A 107 -15.34 13.49 12.99
N GLU A 108 -15.70 12.23 12.69
CA GLU A 108 -14.77 11.27 12.10
C GLU A 108 -14.28 11.75 10.74
N GLU A 109 -12.99 11.55 10.49
CA GLU A 109 -12.36 11.88 9.21
C GLU A 109 -12.99 11.07 8.07
N ASP A 110 -13.31 11.75 6.95
CA ASP A 110 -13.84 11.11 5.75
C ASP A 110 -12.74 10.30 5.03
N ASP A 111 -12.57 9.06 5.48
CA ASP A 111 -11.56 8.13 4.95
C ASP A 111 -12.03 7.38 3.68
N THR A 112 -13.12 7.85 3.04
CA THR A 112 -13.74 7.18 1.89
C THR A 112 -12.75 6.94 0.75
N PHE A 113 -11.86 7.89 0.47
CA PHE A 113 -10.87 7.76 -0.61
C PHE A 113 -9.83 6.68 -0.30
N THR A 114 -9.33 6.61 0.93
CA THR A 114 -8.38 5.59 1.37
C THR A 114 -9.02 4.20 1.36
N GLN A 115 -10.24 4.08 1.88
CA GLN A 115 -10.97 2.81 1.88
C GLN A 115 -11.26 2.32 0.46
N ALA A 116 -11.71 3.21 -0.43
CA ALA A 116 -11.93 2.90 -1.84
C ALA A 116 -10.63 2.51 -2.56
N HIS A 117 -9.52 3.23 -2.30
CA HIS A 117 -8.19 2.88 -2.80
C HIS A 117 -7.78 1.47 -2.37
N GLY A 118 -7.81 1.19 -1.07
CA GLY A 118 -7.42 -0.09 -0.50
C GLY A 118 -8.27 -1.25 -1.05
N PHE A 119 -9.60 -1.09 -1.06
CA PHE A 119 -10.51 -2.09 -1.61
C PHE A 119 -10.22 -2.40 -3.09
N LEU A 120 -10.08 -1.37 -3.93
CA LEU A 120 -9.81 -1.55 -5.34
C LEU A 120 -8.42 -2.15 -5.59
N MET A 121 -7.40 -1.79 -4.79
CA MET A 121 -6.08 -2.42 -4.88
C MET A 121 -6.14 -3.91 -4.56
N VAL A 122 -6.89 -4.33 -3.54
CA VAL A 122 -7.11 -5.75 -3.23
C VAL A 122 -7.88 -6.44 -4.36
N LEU A 123 -8.97 -5.85 -4.86
CA LEU A 123 -9.76 -6.40 -5.96
C LEU A 123 -8.90 -6.64 -7.22
N VAL A 124 -8.07 -5.66 -7.59
CA VAL A 124 -7.21 -5.75 -8.78
C VAL A 124 -6.12 -6.80 -8.58
N TRP A 125 -5.33 -6.67 -7.52
CA TRP A 125 -4.09 -7.44 -7.35
C TRP A 125 -4.31 -8.84 -6.80
N ALA A 126 -5.36 -9.07 -6.02
CA ALA A 126 -5.65 -10.37 -5.40
C ALA A 126 -6.76 -11.16 -6.12
N VAL A 127 -7.59 -10.50 -6.96
CA VAL A 127 -8.69 -11.18 -7.66
C VAL A 127 -8.54 -11.10 -9.18
N LEU A 128 -8.58 -9.91 -9.78
CA LEU A 128 -8.64 -9.75 -11.24
C LEU A 128 -7.36 -10.22 -11.92
N PHE A 129 -6.19 -9.73 -11.52
CA PHE A 129 -4.93 -10.13 -12.12
C PHE A 129 -4.62 -11.63 -11.90
N PRO A 130 -4.76 -12.20 -10.68
CA PRO A 130 -4.61 -13.64 -10.48
C PRO A 130 -5.57 -14.49 -11.31
N ALA A 131 -6.85 -14.10 -11.44
CA ALA A 131 -7.79 -14.81 -12.31
C ALA A 131 -7.32 -14.84 -13.77
N GLY A 132 -6.82 -13.71 -14.28
CA GLY A 132 -6.20 -13.64 -15.61
C GLY A 132 -4.95 -14.53 -15.75
N ILE A 133 -4.12 -14.60 -14.71
CA ILE A 133 -2.92 -15.45 -14.68
C ILE A 133 -3.31 -16.94 -14.68
N ILE A 134 -4.27 -17.34 -13.84
CA ILE A 134 -4.82 -18.70 -13.78
C ILE A 134 -5.37 -19.10 -15.16
N ALA A 135 -6.11 -18.20 -15.82
CA ALA A 135 -6.62 -18.46 -17.16
C ALA A 135 -5.52 -18.71 -18.19
N ALA A 136 -4.47 -17.89 -18.19
CA ALA A 136 -3.33 -18.08 -19.10
C ALA A 136 -2.50 -19.33 -18.80
N ARG A 137 -2.40 -19.73 -17.53
CA ARG A 137 -1.59 -20.87 -17.10
C ARG A 137 -2.29 -22.21 -17.33
N PHE A 138 -3.55 -22.33 -16.92
CA PHE A 138 -4.24 -23.62 -16.82
C PHE A 138 -5.25 -23.88 -17.93
N PHE A 139 -5.81 -22.82 -18.55
CA PHE A 139 -6.85 -22.97 -19.56
C PHE A 139 -6.36 -22.87 -21.01
N ARG A 140 -5.04 -22.92 -21.25
CA ARG A 140 -4.42 -22.76 -22.57
C ARG A 140 -4.92 -23.74 -23.65
N HIS A 141 -5.44 -24.90 -23.23
CA HIS A 141 -6.07 -25.90 -24.10
C HIS A 141 -7.39 -25.41 -24.72
N LEU A 142 -8.03 -24.40 -24.14
CA LEU A 142 -9.25 -23.77 -24.65
C LEU A 142 -8.93 -22.61 -25.62
N ASP A 143 -7.95 -22.76 -26.53
CA ASP A 143 -7.63 -21.69 -27.50
C ASP A 143 -8.84 -21.42 -28.43
N PRO A 144 -9.24 -20.15 -28.67
CA PRO A 144 -8.66 -18.89 -28.20
C PRO A 144 -9.30 -18.32 -26.90
N ARG A 145 -10.22 -19.04 -26.25
CA ARG A 145 -10.97 -18.57 -25.07
C ARG A 145 -10.06 -18.18 -23.90
N TRP A 146 -8.99 -18.93 -23.64
CA TRP A 146 -8.04 -18.59 -22.56
C TRP A 146 -7.43 -17.20 -22.75
N TRP A 147 -7.16 -16.82 -24.00
CA TRP A 147 -6.55 -15.55 -24.35
C TRP A 147 -7.55 -14.41 -24.14
N ASN A 148 -8.82 -14.63 -24.49
CA ASN A 148 -9.89 -13.69 -24.24
C ASN A 148 -10.16 -13.51 -22.75
N LEU A 149 -10.18 -14.59 -21.96
CA LEU A 149 -10.31 -14.53 -20.51
C LEU A 149 -9.13 -13.79 -19.87
N HIS A 150 -7.90 -14.15 -20.24
CA HIS A 150 -6.70 -13.47 -19.75
C HIS A 150 -6.76 -11.97 -20.04
N ARG A 151 -6.95 -11.58 -21.31
CA ARG A 151 -7.01 -10.17 -21.70
C ARG A 151 -8.20 -9.44 -21.07
N GLY A 152 -9.35 -10.11 -20.89
CA GLY A 152 -10.53 -9.54 -20.25
C GLY A 152 -10.27 -9.20 -18.79
N PHE A 153 -9.79 -10.16 -18.00
CA PHE A 153 -9.44 -9.94 -16.60
C PHE A 153 -8.31 -8.91 -16.44
N GLN A 154 -7.27 -8.97 -17.27
CA GLN A 154 -6.19 -7.99 -17.25
C GLN A 154 -6.68 -6.59 -17.64
N GLY A 155 -7.54 -6.47 -18.66
CA GLY A 155 -8.09 -5.18 -19.10
C GLY A 155 -8.96 -4.52 -18.04
N VAL A 156 -9.89 -5.28 -17.43
CA VAL A 156 -10.73 -4.79 -16.32
C VAL A 156 -9.86 -4.46 -15.10
N GLY A 157 -8.86 -5.30 -14.82
CA GLY A 157 -7.89 -5.05 -13.75
C GLY A 157 -7.09 -3.76 -13.96
N VAL A 158 -6.60 -3.50 -15.16
CA VAL A 158 -5.88 -2.24 -15.49
C VAL A 158 -6.80 -1.02 -15.35
N PHE A 159 -8.05 -1.12 -15.77
CA PHE A 159 -9.02 -0.03 -15.61
C PHE A 159 -9.23 0.34 -14.12
N PHE A 160 -9.54 -0.64 -13.28
CA PHE A 160 -9.69 -0.39 -11.85
C PHE A 160 -8.37 -0.04 -11.15
N PHE A 161 -7.24 -0.55 -11.63
CA PHE A 161 -5.91 -0.19 -11.13
C PHE A 161 -5.65 1.31 -11.29
N VAL A 162 -5.95 1.88 -12.46
CA VAL A 162 -5.76 3.31 -12.71
C VAL A 162 -6.64 4.13 -11.79
N ILE A 163 -7.92 3.76 -11.62
CA ILE A 163 -8.83 4.43 -10.69
C ILE A 163 -8.27 4.35 -9.26
N ALA A 164 -7.91 3.16 -8.79
CA ALA A 164 -7.35 2.96 -7.46
C ALA A 164 -6.09 3.79 -7.25
N TRP A 165 -5.18 3.79 -8.22
CA TRP A 165 -3.92 4.54 -8.15
C TRP A 165 -4.16 6.05 -8.03
N LEU A 166 -5.13 6.60 -8.78
CA LEU A 166 -5.53 8.00 -8.68
C LEU A 166 -6.19 8.33 -7.34
N LEU A 167 -7.02 7.44 -6.79
CA LEU A 167 -7.61 7.62 -5.46
C LEU A 167 -6.54 7.67 -4.36
N GLY A 168 -5.43 6.93 -4.54
CA GLY A 168 -4.31 6.91 -3.61
C GLY A 168 -3.64 8.27 -3.39
N TRP A 169 -3.79 9.22 -4.32
CA TRP A 169 -3.27 10.59 -4.15
C TRP A 169 -4.06 11.40 -3.12
N LYS A 170 -5.29 10.99 -2.82
CA LYS A 170 -6.15 11.59 -1.80
C LYS A 170 -6.15 10.79 -0.49
N ALA A 171 -5.40 9.70 -0.42
CA ALA A 171 -5.33 8.87 0.78
C ALA A 171 -4.33 9.47 1.77
N GLU A 172 -4.76 9.73 3.00
CA GLU A 172 -3.94 10.35 4.04
C GLU A 172 -3.37 9.28 4.98
N GLY A 173 -2.04 9.07 4.92
CA GLY A 173 -1.36 8.07 5.75
C GLY A 173 -1.29 8.48 7.21
N LYS A 174 -1.45 7.50 8.12
CA LYS A 174 -1.45 7.68 9.58
C LYS A 174 -0.07 7.42 10.22
N GLN A 175 0.80 6.72 9.50
CA GLN A 175 2.17 6.40 9.88
C GLN A 175 3.17 6.95 8.87
N GLU A 176 4.26 7.53 9.35
CA GLU A 176 5.37 7.91 8.48
C GLU A 176 6.25 6.71 8.12
N GLN A 177 6.39 5.76 9.05
CA GLN A 177 7.21 4.58 8.83
C GLN A 177 6.60 3.71 7.72
N GLY A 178 7.41 3.45 6.69
CA GLY A 178 6.99 2.66 5.52
C GLY A 178 6.38 3.50 4.39
N MET A 179 5.99 4.76 4.63
CA MET A 179 5.39 5.64 3.60
C MET A 179 6.29 5.76 2.37
N LEU A 180 7.59 5.95 2.57
CA LEU A 180 8.56 6.03 1.46
C LEU A 180 8.59 4.74 0.62
N ALA A 181 8.57 3.58 1.28
CA ALA A 181 8.56 2.29 0.60
C ALA A 181 7.24 2.07 -0.16
N HIS A 182 6.12 2.45 0.45
CA HIS A 182 4.81 2.36 -0.18
C HIS A 182 4.74 3.21 -1.45
N LEU A 183 5.17 4.46 -1.37
CA LEU A 183 5.22 5.38 -2.51
C LEU A 183 6.19 4.90 -3.59
N ALA A 184 7.37 4.40 -3.21
CA ALA A 184 8.35 3.86 -4.16
C ALA A 184 7.74 2.71 -5.00
N PHE A 185 7.04 1.78 -4.36
CA PHE A 185 6.33 0.72 -5.08
C PHE A 185 5.09 1.24 -5.80
N ALA A 186 4.38 2.23 -5.27
CA ALA A 186 3.23 2.86 -5.93
C ALA A 186 3.62 3.59 -7.22
N PHE A 187 4.87 4.04 -7.38
CA PHE A 187 5.40 4.57 -8.64
C PHE A 187 5.98 3.48 -9.56
N LEU A 188 6.55 2.41 -8.98
CA LEU A 188 7.11 1.30 -9.76
C LEU A 188 6.03 0.40 -10.40
N LEU A 189 4.94 0.11 -9.68
CA LEU A 189 3.88 -0.79 -10.14
C LEU A 189 3.17 -0.30 -11.42
N PRO A 190 2.80 0.99 -11.59
CA PRO A 190 2.28 1.51 -12.84
C PRO A 190 3.23 1.30 -14.03
N ILE A 191 4.54 1.46 -13.84
CA ILE A 191 5.54 1.22 -14.89
C ILE A 191 5.49 -0.25 -15.32
N MET A 192 5.44 -1.18 -14.34
CA MET A 192 5.32 -2.61 -14.64
C MET A 192 4.00 -2.95 -15.34
N VAL A 193 2.88 -2.33 -14.94
CA VAL A 193 1.58 -2.52 -15.61
C VAL A 193 1.64 -2.02 -17.05
N ILE A 194 2.23 -0.84 -17.30
CA ILE A 194 2.44 -0.33 -18.67
C ILE A 194 3.29 -1.30 -19.49
N MET A 195 4.37 -1.82 -18.91
CA MET A 195 5.20 -2.85 -19.55
C MET A 195 4.37 -4.10 -19.94
N GLN A 196 3.43 -4.54 -19.10
CA GLN A 196 2.53 -5.65 -19.43
C GLN A 196 1.57 -5.31 -20.57
N VAL A 197 1.02 -4.10 -20.60
CA VAL A 197 0.16 -3.63 -21.69
C VAL A 197 0.95 -3.56 -23.00
N LEU A 198 2.17 -3.02 -22.98
CA LEU A 198 3.06 -3.00 -24.15
C LEU A 198 3.42 -4.42 -24.59
N ALA A 199 3.63 -5.36 -23.67
CA ALA A 199 3.82 -6.77 -23.99
C ALA A 199 2.62 -7.33 -24.77
N ALA A 200 1.39 -6.97 -24.39
CA ALA A 200 0.19 -7.39 -25.11
C ALA A 200 0.07 -6.76 -26.51
N VAL A 201 0.43 -5.47 -26.65
CA VAL A 201 0.41 -4.75 -27.94
C VAL A 201 1.45 -5.31 -28.91
N PHE A 202 2.69 -5.48 -28.45
CA PHE A 202 3.81 -5.98 -29.26
C PHE A 202 3.92 -7.51 -29.24
N ARG A 203 2.82 -8.22 -28.96
CA ARG A 203 2.77 -9.67 -28.86
C ARG A 203 3.15 -10.31 -30.22
N PRO A 204 4.26 -11.06 -30.32
CA PRO A 204 4.68 -11.68 -31.57
C PRO A 204 3.72 -12.77 -32.04
N LYS A 205 3.78 -13.13 -33.33
CA LYS A 205 3.09 -14.32 -33.86
C LYS A 205 3.56 -15.60 -33.15
N LYS A 206 2.74 -16.65 -33.18
CA LYS A 206 3.00 -17.89 -32.41
C LYS A 206 4.32 -18.58 -32.84
N ASP A 207 4.70 -18.42 -34.09
CA ASP A 207 5.85 -18.99 -34.80
C ASP A 207 7.08 -18.06 -34.88
N ALA A 208 6.99 -16.84 -34.33
CA ALA A 208 8.08 -15.87 -34.41
C ALA A 208 9.28 -16.25 -33.51
N GLU A 209 10.51 -16.06 -34.01
CA GLU A 209 11.74 -16.38 -33.27
C GLU A 209 11.88 -15.61 -31.94
N ASN A 210 11.35 -14.39 -31.88
CA ASN A 210 11.36 -13.57 -30.67
C ASN A 210 10.27 -13.96 -29.64
N ARG A 211 9.39 -14.91 -29.96
CA ARG A 211 8.28 -15.35 -29.09
C ARG A 211 8.75 -15.90 -27.73
N PRO A 212 9.82 -16.70 -27.62
CA PRO A 212 10.33 -17.17 -26.33
C PRO A 212 10.88 -16.03 -25.46
N LYS A 213 11.62 -15.08 -26.05
CA LYS A 213 12.13 -13.88 -25.34
C LYS A 213 10.97 -13.03 -24.81
N TRP A 214 9.94 -12.83 -25.63
CA TRP A 214 8.71 -12.15 -25.22
C TRP A 214 8.00 -12.90 -24.06
N ASN A 215 7.88 -14.23 -24.12
CA ASN A 215 7.26 -15.01 -23.05
C ASN A 215 8.05 -14.84 -21.73
N LEU A 216 9.39 -14.92 -21.78
CA LEU A 216 10.26 -14.76 -20.62
C LEU A 216 10.05 -13.39 -19.97
N TYR A 217 10.15 -12.33 -20.77
CA TYR A 217 9.90 -10.96 -20.35
C TYR A 217 8.51 -10.78 -19.72
N HIS A 218 7.45 -11.16 -20.45
CA HIS A 218 6.07 -10.99 -20.02
C HIS A 218 5.80 -11.73 -18.71
N HIS A 219 6.26 -12.98 -18.58
CA HIS A 219 6.06 -13.79 -17.39
C HIS A 219 6.82 -13.26 -16.17
N TRP A 220 8.09 -12.92 -16.31
CA TRP A 220 8.88 -12.49 -15.14
C TRP A 220 8.50 -11.09 -14.66
N VAL A 221 8.28 -10.14 -15.58
CA VAL A 221 7.78 -8.81 -15.17
C VAL A 221 6.42 -8.92 -14.51
N GLY A 222 5.52 -9.78 -15.02
CA GLY A 222 4.19 -9.96 -14.44
C GLY A 222 4.23 -10.59 -13.05
N ARG A 223 5.08 -11.61 -12.85
CA ARG A 223 5.30 -12.23 -11.54
C ARG A 223 5.89 -11.27 -10.53
N SER A 224 6.92 -10.52 -10.92
CA SER A 224 7.54 -9.51 -10.07
C SER A 224 6.54 -8.43 -9.65
N ALA A 225 5.69 -7.96 -10.58
CA ALA A 225 4.64 -6.99 -10.28
C ALA A 225 3.66 -7.51 -9.22
N VAL A 226 3.22 -8.77 -9.32
CA VAL A 226 2.33 -9.39 -8.33
C VAL A 226 2.99 -9.46 -6.96
N VAL A 227 4.25 -9.94 -6.87
CA VAL A 227 4.98 -10.03 -5.59
C VAL A 227 5.15 -8.65 -4.95
N LEU A 228 5.57 -7.66 -5.73
CA LEU A 228 5.74 -6.30 -5.23
C LEU A 228 4.41 -5.67 -4.79
N ALA A 229 3.32 -5.95 -5.50
CA ALA A 229 2.00 -5.47 -5.11
C ALA A 229 1.51 -6.09 -3.80
N ILE A 230 1.75 -7.39 -3.57
CA ILE A 230 1.43 -8.03 -2.29
C ILE A 230 2.15 -7.33 -1.13
N VAL A 231 3.46 -7.14 -1.27
CA VAL A 231 4.26 -6.42 -0.28
C VAL A 231 3.73 -5.00 -0.09
N ASN A 232 3.46 -4.30 -1.18
CA ASN A 232 2.99 -2.92 -1.13
C ASN A 232 1.62 -2.77 -0.44
N ILE A 233 0.72 -3.74 -0.62
CA ILE A 233 -0.58 -3.76 0.06
C ILE A 233 -0.40 -4.01 1.56
N TYR A 234 0.48 -4.93 1.98
CA TYR A 234 0.77 -5.10 3.42
C TYR A 234 1.39 -3.84 4.04
N VAL A 235 2.31 -3.18 3.32
CA VAL A 235 2.88 -1.90 3.76
C VAL A 235 1.79 -0.83 3.84
N GLY A 236 0.86 -0.77 2.88
CA GLY A 236 -0.31 0.13 2.95
C GLY A 236 -1.20 -0.17 4.15
N LEU A 237 -1.58 -1.43 4.37
CA LEU A 237 -2.37 -1.83 5.53
C LEU A 237 -1.71 -1.42 6.86
N TYR A 238 -0.38 -1.48 6.95
CA TYR A 238 0.37 -0.97 8.10
C TYR A 238 0.30 0.58 8.21
N ILE A 239 0.57 1.30 7.13
CA ILE A 239 0.65 2.77 7.13
C ILE A 239 -0.67 3.44 7.49
N TYR A 240 -1.77 2.83 7.04
CA TYR A 240 -3.12 3.34 7.24
C TYR A 240 -3.79 2.73 8.50
N GLU A 241 -3.03 1.98 9.31
CA GLU A 241 -3.51 1.32 10.53
C GLU A 241 -4.79 0.50 10.30
N ALA A 242 -4.79 -0.28 9.22
CA ALA A 242 -5.94 -1.09 8.88
C ALA A 242 -6.26 -2.08 10.02
N GLU A 243 -7.54 -2.29 10.26
CA GLU A 243 -8.00 -3.26 11.26
C GLU A 243 -7.42 -4.65 11.01
N SER A 244 -7.21 -5.41 12.08
CA SER A 244 -6.73 -6.79 11.97
C SER A 244 -7.63 -7.67 11.09
N SER A 245 -8.93 -7.35 11.01
CA SER A 245 -9.91 -7.97 10.11
C SER A 245 -9.54 -7.80 8.64
N ALA A 246 -9.12 -6.60 8.22
CA ALA A 246 -8.72 -6.29 6.85
C ALA A 246 -7.41 -6.99 6.47
N VAL A 247 -6.43 -7.01 7.38
CA VAL A 247 -5.18 -7.76 7.20
C VAL A 247 -5.48 -9.25 7.03
N ALA A 248 -6.29 -9.83 7.93
CA ALA A 248 -6.69 -11.24 7.87
C ALA A 248 -7.44 -11.57 6.57
N ALA A 249 -8.36 -10.70 6.14
CA ALA A 249 -9.10 -10.87 4.90
C ALA A 249 -8.17 -10.90 3.67
N PHE A 250 -7.23 -9.96 3.59
CA PHE A 250 -6.26 -9.94 2.49
C PHE A 250 -5.36 -11.19 2.48
N THR A 251 -4.86 -11.61 3.65
CA THR A 251 -4.11 -12.85 3.79
C THR A 251 -4.93 -14.08 3.37
N PHE A 252 -6.19 -14.14 3.78
CA PHE A 252 -7.09 -15.24 3.44
C PHE A 252 -7.35 -15.32 1.92
N VAL A 253 -7.55 -14.20 1.24
CA VAL A 253 -7.69 -14.17 -0.23
C VAL A 253 -6.46 -14.76 -0.91
N TRP A 254 -5.24 -14.41 -0.48
CA TRP A 254 -4.02 -14.99 -1.05
C TRP A 254 -3.85 -16.48 -0.75
N ILE A 255 -4.25 -16.95 0.44
CA ILE A 255 -4.30 -18.37 0.76
C ILE A 255 -5.24 -19.10 -0.22
N LEU A 256 -6.44 -18.55 -0.49
CA LEU A 256 -7.37 -19.12 -1.46
C LEU A 256 -6.77 -19.15 -2.88
N VAL A 257 -6.13 -18.06 -3.32
CA VAL A 257 -5.44 -18.01 -4.62
C VAL A 257 -4.37 -19.09 -4.71
N LEU A 258 -3.57 -19.29 -3.66
CA LEU A 258 -2.55 -20.34 -3.59
C LEU A 258 -3.16 -21.74 -3.61
N ILE A 259 -4.23 -21.99 -2.85
CA ILE A 259 -4.95 -23.27 -2.85
C ILE A 259 -5.48 -23.58 -4.24
N VAL A 260 -6.13 -22.62 -4.90
CA VAL A 260 -6.63 -22.79 -6.27
C VAL A 260 -5.49 -23.07 -7.23
N PHE A 261 -4.39 -22.32 -7.14
CA PHE A 261 -3.23 -22.50 -8.01
C PHE A 261 -2.58 -23.87 -7.84
N VAL A 262 -2.33 -24.29 -6.59
CA VAL A 262 -1.75 -25.60 -6.27
C VAL A 262 -2.70 -26.73 -6.64
N GLY A 263 -4.00 -26.59 -6.37
CA GLY A 263 -5.02 -27.58 -6.72
C GLY A 263 -5.12 -27.78 -8.23
N LEU A 264 -5.10 -26.70 -9.01
CA LEU A 264 -5.05 -26.79 -10.48
C LEU A 264 -3.74 -27.40 -10.96
N GLU A 265 -2.59 -26.97 -10.43
CA GLU A 265 -1.28 -27.53 -10.80
C GLU A 265 -1.22 -29.04 -10.49
N TRP A 266 -1.72 -29.49 -9.34
CA TRP A 266 -1.84 -30.90 -8.98
C TRP A 266 -2.78 -31.64 -9.94
N TYR A 267 -3.98 -31.11 -10.19
CA TYR A 267 -4.94 -31.70 -11.11
C TYR A 267 -4.34 -31.91 -12.51
N TRP A 268 -3.65 -30.89 -13.05
CA TRP A 268 -3.03 -30.97 -14.38
C TRP A 268 -1.79 -31.88 -14.40
N ARG A 269 -1.10 -32.08 -13.28
CA ARG A 269 0.00 -33.05 -13.17
C ARG A 269 -0.49 -34.49 -13.09
N VAL A 270 -1.64 -34.74 -12.47
CA VAL A 270 -2.20 -36.08 -12.30
C VAL A 270 -3.10 -36.51 -13.47
N ARG A 271 -3.89 -35.58 -14.02
CA ARG A 271 -4.92 -35.87 -15.05
C ARG A 271 -4.75 -35.07 -16.34
N GLY A 272 -3.84 -34.10 -16.37
CA GLY A 272 -3.64 -33.25 -17.53
C GLY A 272 -2.67 -33.83 -18.57
N PRO A 273 -2.42 -33.13 -19.70
CA PRO A 273 -1.47 -33.55 -20.72
C PRO A 273 -0.07 -33.86 -20.18
N TRP A 274 0.33 -33.20 -19.08
CA TRP A 274 1.60 -33.41 -18.38
C TRP A 274 1.68 -34.78 -17.68
N SER A 275 0.56 -35.42 -17.37
CA SER A 275 0.49 -36.77 -16.77
C SER A 275 0.75 -37.90 -17.78
N VAL A 276 0.59 -37.62 -19.08
CA VAL A 276 0.71 -38.60 -20.18
C VAL A 276 2.04 -38.46 -20.92
N GLY A 277 3.02 -37.74 -20.35
CA GLY A 277 4.31 -37.54 -20.99
C GLY A 277 4.28 -36.53 -22.15
N TYR A 278 3.47 -35.47 -22.05
CA TYR A 278 3.65 -34.29 -22.89
C TYR A 278 4.94 -33.58 -22.46
N SER A 279 6.04 -34.03 -23.05
CA SER A 279 7.29 -33.31 -23.16
C SER A 279 7.00 -31.89 -23.65
N SER A 280 7.68 -30.90 -23.10
CA SER A 280 7.54 -29.52 -23.60
C SER A 280 7.69 -29.49 -25.13
N PRO A 281 7.12 -28.52 -25.86
CA PRO A 281 7.30 -28.45 -27.33
C PRO A 281 8.77 -28.57 -27.78
N THR A 282 9.72 -28.23 -26.90
CA THR A 282 11.16 -28.40 -27.05
C THR A 282 11.66 -29.86 -27.07
N GLU A 283 11.04 -30.78 -26.32
CA GLU A 283 11.51 -32.17 -26.20
C GLU A 283 11.07 -33.06 -27.37
N ILE A 284 9.86 -32.83 -27.91
CA ILE A 284 9.39 -33.57 -29.11
C ILE A 284 10.19 -33.13 -30.33
N ASP A 285 10.58 -31.85 -30.41
CA ASP A 285 11.38 -31.34 -31.52
C ASP A 285 12.83 -31.83 -31.48
N MET A 286 13.43 -32.03 -30.30
CA MET A 286 14.80 -32.57 -30.21
C MET A 286 14.92 -34.06 -30.61
N GLN A 287 13.82 -34.82 -30.55
CA GLN A 287 13.80 -36.23 -30.98
C GLN A 287 13.57 -36.41 -32.49
N SER A 288 13.06 -35.38 -33.18
CA SER A 288 12.85 -35.39 -34.63
C SER A 288 14.06 -34.86 -35.43
N LEU A 289 15.00 -34.18 -34.77
CA LEU A 289 16.21 -33.63 -35.39
C LEU A 289 17.27 -34.71 -35.68
N ASN A 290 17.84 -34.66 -36.89
CA ASN A 290 18.95 -35.55 -37.25
C ASN A 290 20.25 -35.18 -36.50
N GLY A 291 21.21 -36.11 -36.47
CA GLY A 291 22.43 -35.99 -35.64
C GLY A 291 23.22 -34.69 -35.81
N LYS A 292 23.17 -34.05 -36.99
CA LYS A 292 23.85 -32.78 -37.25
C LYS A 292 23.14 -31.56 -36.62
N GLN A 293 21.83 -31.61 -36.47
CA GLN A 293 21.06 -30.51 -35.87
C GLN A 293 21.15 -30.50 -34.34
N ARG A 294 21.34 -31.66 -33.70
CA ARG A 294 21.58 -31.77 -32.25
C ARG A 294 22.92 -31.15 -31.81
N GLU A 295 23.97 -31.30 -32.61
CA GLU A 295 25.30 -30.77 -32.26
C GLU A 295 25.39 -29.23 -32.29
N GLY A 296 24.51 -28.55 -33.05
CA GLY A 296 24.46 -27.09 -33.10
C GLY A 296 23.85 -26.45 -31.84
N PHE A 297 22.94 -27.15 -31.15
CA PHE A 297 22.28 -26.67 -29.93
C PHE A 297 23.10 -26.87 -28.66
N LEU A 298 24.04 -27.83 -28.65
CA LEU A 298 24.90 -28.13 -27.50
C LEU A 298 26.16 -27.25 -27.40
N LYS A 299 26.32 -26.29 -28.33
CA LYS A 299 27.46 -25.35 -28.36
C LYS A 299 27.08 -23.90 -28.01
N LEU A 300 25.88 -23.67 -27.48
CA LEU A 300 25.42 -22.43 -26.85
C LEU A 300 25.17 -22.69 -25.36
#